data_AF-A0A2D0NI07-F1
#
_entry.id   AF-A0A2D0NI07-F1
#
_cell.length_a   1.000
_cell.length_b   1.000
_cell.length_c   1.000
_cell.angle_alpha   90.00
_cell.angle_beta   90.00
_cell.angle_gamma   90.00
#
_symmetry.space_group_name_H-M   'P 1'
#
loop_
_entity.id
_entity.type
_entity.pdbx_description
1 polymer ?
#
loop_
_entity_poly.entity_id
_entity_poly.type
_entity_poly.pdbx_seq_one_letter_code
_entity_poly.pdbx_strand_id
1 'polypeptide(L)'
;MFAGLLVLLTLSACSPTLTSFTQRMYDEYDWTESELKRIQFYVSDDIVLRRQLTGGKSEIISGEIKVIDGREVEEVVIRRKTPGVLLFLPKENRFAVSFEADGDDRYLVFGPNPKAGSRYALLASEWRRRSGTVTYEGRKFQVDASSAFASLMVDLKKIRKISVSSRTARGRKVND
;
A
#
# COMPACT_ATOMS: atom_id res chain seq x y z
N MET A 1 13.12 -54.70 14.08
CA MET A 1 11.77 -54.26 13.69
C MET A 1 11.78 -52.74 13.56
N PHE A 2 11.36 -52.25 12.38
CA PHE A 2 10.95 -50.90 12.01
C PHE A 2 11.89 -49.70 12.30
N ALA A 3 12.69 -49.35 11.30
CA ALA A 3 13.22 -48.01 11.13
C ALA A 3 12.11 -47.10 10.56
N GLY A 4 11.66 -46.12 11.34
CA GLY A 4 10.67 -45.13 10.93
C GLY A 4 11.29 -44.06 10.03
N LEU A 5 10.81 -43.97 8.79
CA LEU A 5 11.20 -42.93 7.84
C LEU A 5 10.37 -41.65 8.12
N LEU A 6 11.01 -40.66 8.73
CA LEU A 6 10.43 -39.33 8.94
C LEU A 6 10.49 -38.55 7.61
N VAL A 7 9.36 -38.44 6.90
CA VAL A 7 9.25 -37.63 5.69
C VAL A 7 9.16 -36.15 6.09
N LEU A 8 10.24 -35.39 5.91
CA LEU A 8 10.21 -33.93 5.97
C LEU A 8 9.49 -33.38 4.74
N LEU A 9 8.22 -33.03 4.89
CA LEU A 9 7.49 -32.18 3.93
C LEU A 9 8.04 -30.75 4.02
N THR A 10 9.04 -30.44 3.19
CA THR A 10 9.47 -29.06 2.98
C THR A 10 8.38 -28.33 2.20
N LEU A 11 7.52 -27.61 2.91
CA LEU A 11 6.60 -26.64 2.31
C LEU A 11 7.43 -25.49 1.74
N SER A 12 7.77 -25.59 0.46
CA SER A 12 8.32 -24.48 -0.32
C SER A 12 7.24 -23.40 -0.42
N ALA A 13 7.20 -22.49 0.55
CA ALA A 13 6.36 -21.30 0.48
C ALA A 13 6.93 -20.40 -0.62
N CYS A 14 6.42 -20.53 -1.85
CA CYS A 14 6.67 -19.55 -2.90
C CYS A 14 6.20 -18.19 -2.40
N SER A 15 7.16 -17.30 -2.10
CA SER A 15 6.85 -15.91 -1.78
C SER A 15 6.08 -15.28 -2.94
N PRO A 16 5.05 -14.47 -2.68
CA PRO A 16 4.27 -13.84 -3.73
C PRO A 16 5.19 -12.98 -4.61
N THR A 17 5.12 -13.20 -5.92
CA THR A 17 5.81 -12.37 -6.90
C THR A 17 5.02 -11.06 -7.04
N LEU A 18 5.44 -10.04 -6.29
CA LEU A 18 4.83 -8.71 -6.33
C LEU A 18 5.22 -7.99 -7.62
N THR A 19 4.23 -7.41 -8.29
CA THR A 19 4.39 -6.62 -9.51
C THR A 19 3.91 -5.20 -9.24
N SER A 20 4.58 -4.20 -9.80
CA SER A 20 4.14 -2.80 -9.70
C SER A 20 2.72 -2.64 -10.27
N PHE A 21 1.87 -1.94 -9.52
CA PHE A 21 0.54 -1.56 -9.94
C PHE A 21 0.63 -0.32 -10.84
N THR A 22 0.02 -0.39 -12.02
CA THR A 22 0.15 0.64 -13.06
C THR A 22 -1.21 1.08 -13.59
N GLN A 23 -1.27 2.26 -14.20
CA GLN A 23 -2.47 2.76 -14.86
C GLN A 23 -3.01 1.78 -15.89
N ARG A 24 -2.11 1.24 -16.74
CA ARG A 24 -2.50 0.21 -17.72
C ARG A 24 -3.19 -0.99 -17.08
N MET A 25 -2.71 -1.45 -15.92
CA MET A 25 -3.34 -2.57 -15.22
C MET A 25 -4.73 -2.17 -14.72
N TYR A 26 -4.88 -0.98 -14.13
CA TYR A 26 -6.18 -0.50 -13.69
C TYR A 26 -7.18 -0.40 -14.86
N ASP A 27 -6.74 0.13 -16.01
CA ASP A 27 -7.55 0.26 -17.22
C ASP A 27 -7.88 -1.11 -17.86
N GLU A 28 -6.93 -2.04 -17.90
CA GLU A 28 -7.06 -3.36 -18.55
C GLU A 28 -8.06 -4.28 -17.82
N TYR A 29 -8.10 -4.21 -16.48
CA TYR A 29 -9.00 -5.04 -15.67
C TYR A 29 -10.32 -4.35 -15.31
N ASP A 30 -10.47 -3.05 -15.60
CA ASP A 30 -11.68 -2.25 -15.34
C ASP A 30 -12.24 -2.44 -13.92
N TRP A 31 -11.35 -2.43 -12.92
CA TRP A 31 -11.74 -2.71 -11.54
C TRP A 31 -12.64 -1.61 -10.98
N THR A 32 -13.79 -2.02 -10.45
CA THR A 32 -14.61 -1.15 -9.60
C THR A 32 -13.90 -0.85 -8.29
N GLU A 33 -14.27 0.25 -7.61
CA GLU A 33 -13.75 0.55 -6.28
C GLU A 33 -13.94 -0.62 -5.30
N SER A 34 -15.07 -1.32 -5.39
CA SER A 34 -15.38 -2.48 -4.55
C SER A 34 -14.43 -3.68 -4.79
N GLU A 35 -13.92 -3.83 -6.01
CA GLU A 35 -12.92 -4.85 -6.35
C GLU A 35 -11.53 -4.41 -5.91
N LEU A 36 -11.18 -3.14 -6.10
CA LEU A 36 -9.92 -2.57 -5.61
C LEU A 36 -9.79 -2.71 -4.09
N LYS A 37 -10.88 -2.51 -3.33
CA LYS A 37 -10.91 -2.73 -1.87
C LYS A 37 -10.61 -4.16 -1.44
N ARG A 38 -10.77 -5.14 -2.34
CA ARG A 38 -10.44 -6.56 -2.10
C ARG A 38 -9.00 -6.92 -2.48
N ILE A 39 -8.26 -5.98 -3.08
CA ILE A 39 -6.86 -6.16 -3.44
C ILE A 39 -5.98 -5.77 -2.25
N GLN A 40 -5.04 -6.67 -1.92
CA GLN A 40 -3.94 -6.33 -1.02
C GLN A 40 -2.85 -5.60 -1.80
N PHE A 41 -2.60 -4.34 -1.43
CA PHE A 41 -1.47 -3.57 -1.94
C PHE A 41 -0.25 -3.75 -1.05
N TYR A 42 0.92 -3.42 -1.61
CA TYR A 42 2.20 -3.38 -0.93
C TYR A 42 2.99 -2.17 -1.42
N VAL A 43 3.80 -1.56 -0.57
CA VAL A 43 4.70 -0.47 -1.01
C VAL A 43 6.04 -1.02 -1.52
N SER A 44 6.58 -0.47 -2.62
CA SER A 44 7.84 -0.94 -3.22
C SER A 44 9.09 -0.61 -2.41
N ASP A 45 9.06 0.51 -1.71
CA ASP A 45 10.20 1.09 -0.98
C ASP A 45 9.74 1.61 0.38
N ASP A 46 10.69 1.87 1.26
CA ASP A 46 10.39 2.47 2.55
C ASP A 46 9.87 3.90 2.33
N ILE A 47 8.79 4.27 3.01
CA ILE A 47 8.28 5.64 3.08
C ILE A 47 8.56 6.15 4.48
N VAL A 48 9.32 7.24 4.56
CA VAL A 48 9.67 7.89 5.84
C VAL A 48 8.97 9.23 5.91
N LEU A 49 8.01 9.34 6.84
CA LEU A 49 7.28 10.57 7.14
C LEU A 49 7.97 11.27 8.30
N ARG A 50 8.25 12.57 8.17
CA ARG A 50 8.85 13.38 9.24
C ARG A 50 8.09 14.68 9.47
N ARG A 51 7.89 15.03 10.73
CA ARG A 51 7.32 16.32 11.13
C ARG A 51 8.10 16.89 12.30
N GLN A 52 8.59 18.12 12.17
CA GLN A 52 9.24 18.81 13.27
C GLN A 52 8.19 19.19 14.32
N LEU A 53 8.46 18.85 15.58
CA LEU A 53 7.62 19.23 16.71
C LEU A 53 7.95 20.67 17.11
N THR A 54 6.94 21.44 17.49
CA THR A 54 7.10 22.86 17.88
C THR A 54 7.22 23.06 19.39
N GLY A 55 7.20 21.97 20.16
CA GLY A 55 7.35 22.00 21.62
C GLY A 55 6.11 22.47 22.38
N GLY A 56 4.95 22.57 21.70
CA GLY A 56 3.68 22.88 22.35
C GLY A 56 3.20 21.71 23.22
N LYS A 57 2.71 21.99 24.44
CA LYS A 57 2.27 20.99 25.43
C LYS A 57 1.09 20.07 24.99
N SER A 58 0.62 20.16 23.74
CA SER A 58 -0.59 19.46 23.27
C SER A 58 -0.43 18.77 21.91
N GLU A 59 0.79 18.57 21.40
CA GLU A 59 0.97 17.84 20.15
C GLU A 59 0.73 16.34 20.38
N ILE A 60 -0.32 15.77 19.77
CA ILE A 60 -0.49 14.29 19.75
C ILE A 60 0.67 13.72 18.93
N ILE A 61 1.33 12.68 19.41
CA ILE A 61 2.44 12.00 18.74
C ILE A 61 2.03 10.54 18.58
N SER A 62 2.04 10.06 17.34
CA SER A 62 1.70 8.68 16.97
C SER A 62 2.92 7.91 16.44
N GLY A 63 3.98 8.64 16.03
CA GLY A 63 5.26 8.08 15.62
C GLY A 63 6.34 8.04 16.71
N GLU A 64 7.56 7.73 16.29
CA GLU A 64 8.76 7.76 17.14
C GLU A 64 9.34 9.18 17.19
N ILE A 65 9.70 9.69 18.37
CA ILE A 65 10.40 10.98 18.51
C ILE A 65 11.90 10.77 18.31
N LYS A 66 12.49 11.53 17.37
CA LYS A 66 13.93 11.55 17.09
C LYS A 66 14.48 12.96 17.22
N VAL A 67 15.74 13.07 17.66
CA VAL A 67 16.49 14.33 17.60
C VAL A 67 17.32 14.33 16.33
N ILE A 68 16.98 15.22 15.39
CA ILE A 68 17.69 15.40 14.12
C ILE A 68 18.14 16.86 14.03
N ASP A 69 19.44 17.10 13.89
CA ASP A 69 20.05 18.44 13.83
C ASP A 69 19.62 19.36 14.99
N GLY A 70 19.52 18.79 16.20
CA GLY A 70 19.12 19.50 17.42
C GLY A 70 17.63 19.82 17.52
N ARG A 71 16.79 19.23 16.66
CA ARG A 71 15.33 19.43 16.64
C ARG A 71 14.61 18.12 16.92
N GLU A 72 13.55 18.19 17.71
CA GLU A 72 12.64 17.06 17.89
C GLU A 72 11.78 16.87 16.64
N VAL A 73 11.79 15.66 16.11
CA VAL A 73 11.10 15.25 14.89
C VAL A 73 10.32 13.98 15.20
N GLU A 74 9.03 14.01 14.93
CA GLU A 74 8.22 12.80 14.85
C GLU A 74 8.51 12.09 13.52
N GLU A 75 8.81 10.80 13.59
CA GLU A 75 9.04 9.93 12.45
C GLU A 75 8.06 8.76 12.41
N VAL A 76 7.44 8.55 11.25
CA VAL A 76 6.64 7.35 10.93
C VAL A 76 7.29 6.64 9.75
N VAL A 77 7.55 5.35 9.89
CA VAL A 77 8.24 4.56 8.85
C VAL A 77 7.35 3.42 8.36
N ILE A 78 6.94 3.51 7.10
CA ILE A 78 6.23 2.42 6.40
C ILE A 78 7.27 1.66 5.58
N ARG A 79 7.65 0.47 6.03
CA ARG A 79 8.69 -0.34 5.38
C ARG A 79 8.25 -0.86 4.01
N ARG A 80 9.21 -1.15 3.13
CA ARG A 80 8.97 -1.87 1.88
C ARG A 80 8.19 -3.17 2.16
N LYS A 81 7.29 -3.50 1.24
CA LYS A 81 6.39 -4.66 1.32
C LYS A 81 5.43 -4.64 2.53
N THR A 82 5.26 -3.51 3.21
CA THR A 82 4.16 -3.37 4.18
C THR A 82 2.83 -3.51 3.45
N PRO A 83 1.92 -4.41 3.91
CA PRO A 83 0.61 -4.58 3.31
C PRO A 83 -0.26 -3.35 3.57
N GLY A 84 -0.98 -2.89 2.54
CA GLY A 84 -1.96 -1.82 2.66
C GLY A 84 -3.28 -2.13 1.93
N VAL A 85 -4.34 -1.49 2.39
CA VAL A 85 -5.70 -1.63 1.85
C VAL A 85 -6.20 -0.29 1.32
N LEU A 86 -6.97 -0.33 0.22
CA LEU A 86 -7.62 0.86 -0.30
C LEU A 86 -8.77 1.27 0.63
N LEU A 87 -8.76 2.50 1.11
CA LEU A 87 -9.87 3.07 1.88
C LEU A 87 -10.94 3.69 0.96
N PHE A 88 -10.50 4.53 0.02
CA PHE A 88 -11.36 5.24 -0.93
C PHE A 88 -10.54 5.82 -2.09
N LEU A 89 -11.23 6.38 -3.09
CA LEU A 89 -10.62 7.07 -4.22
C LEU A 89 -10.87 8.59 -4.10
N PRO A 90 -9.89 9.42 -3.66
CA PRO A 90 -10.09 10.87 -3.58
C PRO A 90 -10.49 11.53 -4.91
N LYS A 91 -9.99 10.97 -6.01
CA LYS A 91 -10.28 11.30 -7.42
C LYS A 91 -10.04 10.04 -8.23
N GLU A 92 -10.53 10.01 -9.47
CA GLU A 92 -10.49 8.86 -10.38
C GLU A 92 -9.26 7.95 -10.20
N ASN A 93 -8.10 8.20 -10.75
CA ASN A 93 -6.91 7.33 -10.58
C ASN A 93 -6.07 7.62 -9.32
N ARG A 94 -6.69 8.06 -8.22
CA ARG A 94 -5.98 8.38 -6.96
C ARG A 94 -6.46 7.48 -5.84
N PHE A 95 -5.53 6.77 -5.22
CA PHE A 95 -5.82 5.68 -4.30
C PHE A 95 -5.39 6.10 -2.90
N ALA A 96 -6.34 6.28 -1.98
CA ALA A 96 -6.03 6.47 -0.57
C ALA A 96 -5.82 5.09 0.07
N VAL A 97 -4.57 4.75 0.36
CA VAL A 97 -4.17 3.43 0.89
C VAL A 97 -3.68 3.59 2.32
N SER A 98 -4.28 2.83 3.25
CA SER A 98 -3.78 2.70 4.62
C SER A 98 -2.86 1.49 4.72
N PHE A 99 -1.78 1.64 5.48
CA PHE A 99 -0.80 0.59 5.80
C PHE A 99 -0.81 0.23 7.29
N GLU A 100 -1.74 0.79 8.06
CA GLU A 100 -1.92 0.54 9.48
C GLU A 100 -3.29 -0.07 9.73
N ALA A 101 -3.41 -0.86 10.80
CA ALA A 101 -4.65 -1.54 11.15
C ALA A 101 -5.71 -0.59 11.73
N ASP A 102 -5.28 0.51 12.35
CA ASP A 102 -6.13 1.45 13.07
C ASP A 102 -6.12 2.83 12.39
N GLY A 103 -7.27 3.51 12.38
CA GLY A 103 -7.41 4.90 11.93
C GLY A 103 -7.71 5.05 10.44
N ASP A 104 -8.92 5.53 10.12
CA ASP A 104 -9.33 5.83 8.74
C ASP A 104 -8.64 7.08 8.16
N ASP A 105 -7.91 7.84 8.98
CA ASP A 105 -7.14 9.02 8.62
C ASP A 105 -5.64 8.74 8.40
N ARG A 106 -5.20 7.49 8.62
CA ARG A 106 -3.82 7.03 8.45
C ARG A 106 -3.58 6.44 7.07
N TYR A 107 -3.80 7.24 6.04
CA TYR A 107 -3.57 6.84 4.65
C TYR A 107 -2.61 7.77 3.92
N LEU A 108 -1.99 7.22 2.87
CA LEU A 108 -1.26 7.98 1.87
C LEU A 108 -1.98 7.88 0.53
N VAL A 109 -1.84 8.92 -0.29
CA VAL A 109 -2.49 8.94 -1.61
C VAL A 109 -1.46 8.58 -2.67
N PHE A 110 -1.79 7.61 -3.51
CA PHE A 110 -0.99 7.17 -4.65
C PHE A 110 -1.71 7.49 -5.96
N GLY A 111 -0.95 7.71 -7.04
CA GLY A 111 -1.53 7.90 -8.36
C GLY A 111 -0.51 7.70 -9.47
N PRO A 112 -0.96 7.65 -10.73
CA PRO A 112 -0.09 7.34 -11.85
C PRO A 112 0.99 8.39 -12.00
N ASN A 113 2.24 7.94 -12.05
CA ASN A 113 3.40 8.79 -12.33
C ASN A 113 3.94 8.49 -13.74
N PRO A 114 3.69 9.36 -14.73
CA PRO A 114 4.15 9.15 -16.11
C PRO A 114 5.67 8.98 -16.23
N LYS A 115 6.44 9.58 -15.31
CA LYS A 115 7.91 9.48 -15.28
C LYS A 115 8.42 8.14 -14.72
N ALA A 116 7.54 7.34 -14.15
CA ALA A 116 7.84 6.04 -13.56
C ALA A 116 7.03 4.91 -14.23
N GLY A 117 6.81 5.00 -15.55
CA GLY A 117 6.04 3.99 -16.30
C GLY A 117 4.58 3.90 -15.87
N SER A 118 3.99 5.03 -15.47
CA SER A 118 2.61 5.13 -14.98
C SER A 118 2.30 4.21 -13.80
N ARG A 119 3.30 3.90 -12.98
CA ARG A 119 3.13 3.25 -11.68
C ARG A 119 2.39 4.16 -10.71
N TYR A 120 1.61 3.59 -9.81
CA TYR A 120 0.93 4.33 -8.75
C TYR A 120 1.93 4.70 -7.67
N ALA A 121 2.55 5.86 -7.81
CA ALA A 121 3.57 6.38 -6.90
C ALA A 121 2.95 7.32 -5.85
N LEU A 122 3.65 7.51 -4.73
CA LEU A 122 3.24 8.41 -3.66
C LEU A 122 3.02 9.84 -4.19
N LEU A 123 1.86 10.41 -3.87
CA LEU A 123 1.53 11.79 -4.19
C LEU A 123 1.76 12.68 -2.98
N ALA A 124 2.31 13.86 -3.25
CA ALA A 124 2.43 14.95 -2.29
C ALA A 124 1.59 16.14 -2.78
N SER A 125 1.07 16.95 -1.84
CA SER A 125 0.37 18.18 -2.17
C SER A 125 1.30 19.24 -2.77
N GLU A 126 2.58 19.21 -2.38
CA GLU A 126 3.64 20.03 -2.93
C GLU A 126 4.94 19.22 -3.00
N TRP A 127 5.72 19.40 -4.06
CA TRP A 127 7.12 18.94 -4.14
C TRP A 127 8.03 20.16 -4.18
N ARG A 128 8.91 20.32 -3.19
CA ARG A 128 9.91 21.39 -3.13
C ARG A 128 11.30 20.78 -3.12
N ARG A 129 12.04 20.94 -4.23
CA ARG A 129 13.38 20.37 -4.45
C ARG A 129 13.42 18.85 -4.24
N ARG A 130 13.74 18.41 -3.02
CA ARG A 130 13.94 17.01 -2.62
C ARG A 130 12.99 16.56 -1.51
N SER A 131 11.98 17.35 -1.16
CA SER A 131 10.94 16.95 -0.22
C SER A 131 9.55 17.14 -0.78
N GLY A 132 8.63 16.29 -0.35
CA GLY A 132 7.21 16.40 -0.60
C GLY A 132 6.43 16.59 0.70
N THR A 133 5.31 17.29 0.63
CA THR A 133 4.36 17.38 1.74
C THR A 133 3.21 16.41 1.53
N VAL A 134 3.00 15.48 2.47
CA VAL A 134 1.84 14.58 2.49
C VAL A 134 0.95 14.90 3.68
N THR A 135 -0.33 14.51 3.60
CA THR A 135 -1.22 14.49 4.77
C THR A 135 -1.27 13.06 5.31
N TYR A 136 -1.07 12.89 6.60
CA TYR A 136 -1.15 11.61 7.31
C TYR A 136 -1.68 11.85 8.73
N GLU A 137 -2.66 11.09 9.19
CA GLU A 137 -3.34 11.31 10.49
C GLU A 137 -3.85 12.77 10.64
N GLY A 138 -4.45 13.29 9.57
CA GLY A 138 -4.92 14.67 9.49
C GLY A 138 -3.83 15.76 9.52
N ARG A 139 -2.54 15.40 9.53
CA ARG A 139 -1.42 16.33 9.73
C ARG A 139 -0.47 16.34 8.55
N LYS A 140 0.30 17.43 8.43
CA LYS A 140 1.30 17.58 7.37
C LYS A 140 2.62 16.97 7.79
N PHE A 141 3.08 15.99 7.00
CA PHE A 141 4.40 15.39 7.11
C PHE A 141 5.23 15.71 5.87
N GLN A 142 6.55 15.79 6.06
CA GLN A 142 7.53 15.82 4.99
C GLN A 142 7.96 14.40 4.64
N VAL A 143 8.11 14.13 3.34
CA VAL A 143 8.74 12.93 2.80
C VAL A 143 9.93 13.33 1.95
N ASP A 144 10.98 12.53 1.96
CA ASP A 144 12.15 12.77 1.11
C ASP A 144 11.92 12.30 -0.35
N ALA A 145 12.83 12.69 -1.24
CA ALA A 145 12.79 12.32 -2.64
C ALA A 145 12.93 10.81 -2.88
N SER A 146 13.56 10.06 -1.98
CA SER A 146 13.60 8.59 -2.07
C SER A 146 12.21 7.98 -1.89
N SER A 147 11.44 8.50 -0.93
CA SER A 147 10.05 8.10 -0.67
C SER A 147 9.10 8.50 -1.82
N ALA A 148 9.47 9.51 -2.63
CA ALA A 148 8.66 9.99 -3.76
C ALA A 148 8.45 8.95 -4.87
N PHE A 149 9.36 7.99 -5.00
CA PHE A 149 9.26 6.92 -6.00
C PHE A 149 8.63 5.64 -5.45
N ALA A 150 8.33 5.60 -4.15
CA ALA A 150 7.63 4.49 -3.55
C ALA A 150 6.28 4.31 -4.26
N SER A 151 6.05 3.10 -4.75
CA SER A 151 4.91 2.76 -5.60
C SER A 151 4.16 1.56 -5.07
N LEU A 152 2.87 1.49 -5.40
CA LEU A 152 2.04 0.35 -5.07
C LEU A 152 2.45 -0.86 -5.90
N MET A 153 2.41 -2.02 -5.26
CA MET A 153 2.62 -3.33 -5.84
C MET A 153 1.47 -4.26 -5.43
N VAL A 154 1.23 -5.29 -6.24
CA VAL A 154 0.18 -6.29 -6.00
C VAL A 154 0.69 -7.68 -6.37
N ASP A 155 0.09 -8.72 -5.78
CA ASP A 155 0.25 -10.09 -6.26
C ASP A 155 -0.75 -10.34 -7.40
N LEU A 156 -0.27 -10.20 -8.64
CA LEU A 156 -1.11 -10.36 -9.82
C LEU A 156 -1.67 -11.78 -9.97
N LYS A 157 -0.94 -12.82 -9.49
CA LYS A 157 -1.43 -14.20 -9.53
C LYS A 157 -2.63 -14.37 -8.62
N LYS A 158 -2.58 -13.76 -7.42
CA LYS A 158 -3.70 -13.76 -6.47
C LYS A 158 -4.92 -13.03 -7.01
N ILE A 159 -4.72 -11.86 -7.64
CA ILE A 159 -5.83 -11.10 -8.25
C ILE A 159 -6.49 -11.90 -9.38
N ARG A 160 -5.71 -12.51 -10.28
CA ARG A 160 -6.24 -13.36 -11.36
C ARG A 160 -7.02 -14.56 -10.81
N LYS A 161 -6.57 -15.18 -9.72
CA LYS A 161 -7.31 -16.28 -9.08
C LYS A 161 -8.66 -15.82 -8.51
N ILE A 162 -8.73 -14.62 -7.94
CA ILE A 162 -10.00 -14.02 -7.46
C ILE A 162 -10.95 -13.78 -8.65
N SER A 163 -10.45 -13.22 -9.75
CA SER A 163 -11.24 -12.99 -10.98
C SER A 163 -11.74 -14.30 -11.63
N VAL A 164 -10.91 -15.35 -11.65
CA VAL A 164 -11.25 -16.66 -12.26
C VAL A 164 -12.19 -17.51 -11.39
N SER A 165 -12.34 -17.21 -10.10
CA SER A 165 -13.37 -17.80 -9.23
C SER A 165 -14.78 -17.29 -9.60
N SER A 166 -15.09 -17.33 -10.89
CA SER A 166 -16.42 -17.16 -11.44
C SER A 166 -17.29 -18.35 -11.03
N ARG A 167 -18.53 -18.04 -10.70
CA ARG A 167 -19.53 -19.06 -10.36
C ARG A 167 -19.87 -19.84 -11.62
N THR A 168 -19.51 -21.12 -11.67
CA THR A 168 -20.07 -22.04 -12.67
C THR A 168 -21.54 -22.30 -12.34
N ALA A 169 -22.45 -21.84 -13.19
CA ALA A 169 -23.88 -22.11 -13.04
C ALA A 169 -24.15 -23.61 -13.27
N ARG A 170 -24.77 -24.29 -12.30
CA ARG A 170 -25.06 -25.74 -12.36
C ARG A 170 -26.33 -26.10 -13.16
N GLY A 171 -26.97 -25.11 -13.78
CA GLY A 171 -28.30 -25.25 -14.39
C GLY A 171 -29.41 -25.33 -13.34
N ARG A 172 -30.65 -25.05 -13.75
CA ARG A 172 -31.88 -25.26 -12.98
C ARG A 172 -32.71 -26.29 -13.75
N LYS A 173 -33.15 -27.36 -13.09
CA LYS A 173 -34.08 -28.34 -13.68
C LYS A 173 -35.52 -27.94 -13.34
N VAL A 174 -36.44 -28.20 -14.26
CA VAL A 174 -37.88 -28.20 -13.99
C VAL A 174 -38.18 -29.48 -13.22
N ASN A 175 -38.96 -29.40 -12.14
CA ASN A 175 -39.44 -30.59 -11.45
C ASN A 175 -40.56 -31.20 -12.31
N ASP A 176 -40.43 -32.47 -12.68
CA ASP A 176 -41.53 -33.29 -13.20
C ASP A 176 -42.41 -33.80 -12.04
#